data_AF-A0A3B9XXJ6-F1
#
_entry.id   AF-A0A3B9XXJ6-F1
#
_cell.length_a   1.000
_cell.length_b   1.000
_cell.length_c   1.000
_cell.angle_alpha   90.00
_cell.angle_beta   90.00
_cell.angle_gamma   90.00
#
_symmetry.space_group_name_H-M   'P 1'
#
loop_
_entity.id
_entity.type
_entity.pdbx_description
1 polymer ?
#
loop_
_entity_poly.entity_id
_entity_poly.type
_entity_poly.pdbx_seq_one_letter_code
_entity_poly.pdbx_strand_id
1 'polypeptide(L)'
;GLAALLASIAIAATAGGEAGMAALATTQAASIDAQLRFSRANEQEADRIGMQTLVRADMNPAAMADFFEALQRSMRYYGDLPPEFLLTHPVTESRITDARARAAQLPAKPSSDSLEFHLMKMRVEVEFTRDASAKISDLENQKQESTSFLEVTEYGLSCAYLKTNQLDKALQSIDRLLSRRPTRITYIASKAEILNKAGQYDTALRLLEKGLDFSPGNYPLSVLYADALTLDNQTDKAITVLREQLTQWEAQPLLWFMLAEAHGKAGNRLGVYQSKAEYFYLYGQTTKAIEQLQYALPLARDDFHVTARISDRIAEMQHSMRDLEI
;
A
#
# COMPACT_ATOMS: atom_id res chain seq x y z
N GLY A 1 7.55 -20.66 -32.13
CA GLY A 1 6.84 -21.79 -31.48
C GLY A 1 7.51 -23.10 -31.85
N LEU A 2 7.34 -24.17 -31.07
CA LEU A 2 8.06 -25.45 -31.21
C LEU A 2 8.23 -25.96 -32.65
N ALA A 3 7.24 -25.76 -33.52
CA ALA A 3 7.30 -26.13 -34.94
C ALA A 3 8.42 -25.41 -35.74
N ALA A 4 8.71 -24.15 -35.42
CA ALA A 4 9.80 -23.39 -36.05
C ALA A 4 11.18 -23.85 -35.54
N LEU A 5 11.27 -24.23 -34.26
CA LEU A 5 12.48 -24.84 -33.68
C LEU A 5 12.75 -26.20 -34.34
N LEU A 6 11.73 -27.04 -34.48
CA LEU A 6 11.83 -28.34 -35.15
C LEU A 6 12.18 -28.21 -36.65
N ALA A 7 11.62 -27.21 -37.34
CA ALA A 7 11.99 -26.90 -38.72
C ALA A 7 13.45 -26.41 -38.84
N SER A 8 13.94 -25.61 -37.89
CA SER A 8 15.34 -25.15 -37.87
C SER A 8 16.34 -26.28 -37.60
N ILE A 9 15.98 -27.25 -36.73
CA ILE A 9 16.77 -28.46 -36.47
C ILE A 9 16.80 -29.36 -37.71
N ALA A 10 15.69 -29.48 -38.44
CA ALA A 10 15.63 -30.23 -39.69
C ALA A 10 16.51 -29.61 -40.79
N ILE A 11 16.53 -28.28 -40.92
CA ILE A 11 17.39 -27.56 -41.89
C ILE A 11 18.88 -27.68 -41.51
N ALA A 12 19.20 -27.65 -40.22
CA ALA A 12 20.57 -27.89 -39.71
C ALA A 12 21.11 -29.27 -40.09
N ALA A 13 20.24 -30.29 -40.07
CA ALA A 13 20.60 -31.66 -40.42
C ALA A 13 20.82 -31.86 -41.93
N THR A 14 20.24 -31.01 -42.79
CA THR A 14 20.28 -31.19 -44.26
C THR A 14 21.17 -30.19 -45.00
N ALA A 15 21.43 -29.01 -44.45
CA ALA A 15 22.09 -27.89 -45.17
C ALA A 15 23.45 -27.46 -44.58
N GLY A 16 23.96 -28.17 -43.57
CA GLY A 16 25.23 -27.87 -42.88
C GLY A 16 25.06 -27.00 -41.64
N GLY A 17 26.04 -27.10 -40.71
CA GLY A 17 25.95 -26.51 -39.37
C GLY A 17 25.75 -25.00 -39.33
N GLU A 18 26.28 -24.26 -40.30
CA GLU A 18 26.11 -22.80 -40.38
C GLU A 18 24.67 -22.39 -40.77
N ALA A 19 24.03 -23.11 -41.69
CA ALA A 19 22.63 -22.86 -42.09
C ALA A 19 21.64 -23.19 -40.96
N GLY A 20 21.95 -24.23 -40.17
CA GLY A 20 21.21 -24.58 -38.97
C GLY A 20 21.28 -23.53 -37.86
N MET A 21 22.48 -23.01 -37.59
CA MET A 21 22.69 -21.95 -36.60
C MET A 21 22.01 -20.63 -37.00
N ALA A 22 22.02 -20.27 -38.28
CA ALA A 22 21.30 -19.09 -38.79
C ALA A 22 19.77 -19.24 -38.66
N ALA A 23 19.22 -20.44 -38.91
CA ALA A 23 17.79 -20.72 -38.76
C ALA A 23 17.35 -20.69 -37.28
N LEU A 24 18.18 -21.20 -36.37
CA LEU A 24 17.96 -21.12 -34.92
C LEU A 24 17.98 -19.66 -34.43
N ALA A 25 18.99 -18.88 -34.84
CA ALA A 25 19.07 -17.45 -34.51
C ALA A 25 17.85 -16.67 -35.02
N THR A 26 17.39 -16.96 -36.25
CA THR A 26 16.19 -16.34 -36.83
C THR A 26 14.92 -16.72 -36.07
N THR A 27 14.79 -17.98 -35.66
CA THR A 27 13.64 -18.46 -34.88
C THR A 27 13.60 -17.84 -33.49
N GLN A 28 14.77 -17.71 -32.85
CA GLN A 28 14.90 -17.02 -31.56
C GLN A 28 14.62 -15.53 -31.68
N ALA A 29 15.08 -14.87 -32.76
CA ALA A 29 14.75 -13.48 -33.02
C ALA A 29 13.24 -13.27 -33.24
N ALA A 30 12.57 -14.19 -33.97
CA ALA A 30 11.14 -14.13 -34.20
C ALA A 30 10.31 -14.38 -32.92
N SER A 31 10.77 -15.25 -32.02
CA SER A 31 10.09 -15.48 -30.73
C SER A 31 10.21 -14.27 -29.80
N ILE A 32 11.39 -13.63 -29.75
CA ILE A 32 11.61 -12.39 -29.01
C ILE A 32 10.75 -11.25 -29.59
N ASP A 33 10.74 -11.06 -30.92
CA ASP A 33 9.90 -10.03 -31.55
C ASP A 33 8.41 -10.25 -31.28
N ALA A 34 7.93 -11.49 -31.30
CA ALA A 34 6.55 -11.81 -30.96
C ALA A 34 6.22 -11.43 -29.51
N GLN A 35 7.07 -11.80 -28.53
CA GLN A 35 6.89 -11.43 -27.13
C GLN A 35 6.85 -9.90 -26.93
N LEU A 36 7.75 -9.17 -27.60
CA LEU A 36 7.79 -7.70 -27.56
C LEU A 36 6.53 -7.07 -28.21
N ARG A 37 5.98 -7.66 -29.28
CA ARG A 37 4.72 -7.21 -29.90
C ARG A 37 3.52 -7.43 -28.97
N PHE A 38 3.42 -8.60 -28.34
CA PHE A 38 2.36 -8.88 -27.36
C PHE A 38 2.42 -7.89 -26.20
N SER A 39 3.60 -7.60 -25.66
CA SER A 39 3.78 -6.56 -24.63
C SER A 39 3.29 -5.19 -25.10
N ARG A 40 3.63 -4.75 -26.32
CA ARG A 40 3.13 -3.45 -26.85
C ARG A 40 1.62 -3.41 -27.03
N ALA A 41 1.00 -4.47 -27.54
CA ALA A 41 -0.45 -4.55 -27.68
C ALA A 41 -1.15 -4.54 -26.31
N ASN A 42 -0.56 -5.20 -25.32
CA ASN A 42 -1.04 -5.17 -23.94
C ASN A 42 -0.94 -3.76 -23.34
N GLU A 43 0.16 -3.04 -23.56
CA GLU A 43 0.29 -1.63 -23.10
C GLU A 43 -0.77 -0.74 -23.74
N GLN A 44 -1.01 -0.86 -25.05
CA GLN A 44 -2.01 -0.06 -25.74
C GLN A 44 -3.42 -0.33 -25.21
N GLU A 45 -3.76 -1.59 -24.97
CA GLU A 45 -5.06 -1.97 -24.43
C GLU A 45 -5.22 -1.54 -22.97
N ALA A 46 -4.17 -1.71 -22.16
CA ALA A 46 -4.13 -1.21 -20.79
C ALA A 46 -4.28 0.32 -20.75
N ASP A 47 -3.61 1.05 -21.65
CA ASP A 47 -3.70 2.50 -21.74
C ASP A 47 -5.13 2.96 -22.11
N ARG A 48 -5.76 2.25 -23.05
CA ARG A 48 -7.13 2.51 -23.48
C ARG A 48 -8.13 2.26 -22.35
N ILE A 49 -8.06 1.11 -21.69
CA ILE A 49 -8.96 0.77 -20.57
C ILE A 49 -8.69 1.68 -19.36
N GLY A 50 -7.42 1.98 -19.09
CA GLY A 50 -6.99 2.88 -18.02
C GLY A 50 -7.59 4.28 -18.19
N MET A 51 -7.52 4.85 -19.40
CA MET A 51 -8.13 6.15 -19.68
C MET A 51 -9.65 6.14 -19.52
N GLN A 52 -10.33 5.08 -19.96
CA GLN A 52 -11.78 4.95 -19.74
C GLN A 52 -12.12 4.90 -18.24
N THR A 53 -11.28 4.23 -17.47
CA THR A 53 -11.40 4.15 -16.01
C THR A 53 -11.21 5.52 -15.37
N LEU A 54 -10.21 6.30 -15.79
CA LEU A 54 -10.01 7.68 -15.33
C LEU A 54 -11.25 8.55 -15.58
N VAL A 55 -11.83 8.48 -16.79
CA VAL A 55 -13.04 9.25 -17.11
C VAL A 55 -14.22 8.84 -16.24
N ARG A 56 -14.42 7.52 -16.01
CA ARG A 56 -15.47 6.99 -15.12
C ARG A 56 -15.28 7.40 -13.67
N ALA A 57 -14.03 7.53 -13.22
CA ALA A 57 -13.66 8.00 -11.89
C ALA A 57 -13.67 9.53 -11.75
N ASP A 58 -14.18 10.25 -12.75
CA ASP A 58 -14.23 11.71 -12.79
C ASP A 58 -12.87 12.41 -12.77
N MET A 59 -11.83 11.74 -13.27
CA MET A 59 -10.47 12.26 -13.37
C MET A 59 -10.19 12.83 -14.77
N ASN A 60 -9.21 13.73 -14.85
CA ASN A 60 -8.79 14.33 -16.12
C ASN A 60 -8.09 13.30 -17.03
N PRO A 61 -8.65 12.95 -18.21
CA PRO A 61 -8.02 11.97 -19.11
C PRO A 61 -6.67 12.44 -19.68
N ALA A 62 -6.44 13.75 -19.79
CA ALA A 62 -5.15 14.28 -20.26
C ALA A 62 -4.00 14.02 -19.27
N ALA A 63 -4.31 13.85 -17.98
CA ALA A 63 -3.31 13.61 -16.93
C ALA A 63 -2.52 12.31 -17.14
N MET A 64 -3.08 11.34 -17.88
CA MET A 64 -2.38 10.13 -18.27
C MET A 64 -1.18 10.43 -19.19
N ALA A 65 -1.37 11.30 -20.18
CA ALA A 65 -0.29 11.72 -21.07
C ALA A 65 0.74 12.59 -20.33
N ASP A 66 0.28 13.47 -19.44
CA ASP A 66 1.16 14.29 -18.61
C ASP A 66 2.03 13.42 -17.68
N PHE A 67 1.45 12.37 -17.10
CA PHE A 67 2.17 11.39 -16.30
C PHE A 67 3.22 10.64 -17.12
N PHE A 68 2.88 10.15 -18.31
CA PHE A 68 3.84 9.50 -19.20
C PHE A 68 4.98 10.44 -19.61
N GLU A 69 4.68 11.69 -19.90
CA GLU A 69 5.71 12.69 -20.20
C GLU A 69 6.61 12.97 -18.99
N ALA A 70 6.04 13.09 -17.79
CA ALA A 70 6.82 13.24 -16.56
C ALA A 70 7.74 12.03 -16.31
N LEU A 71 7.24 10.82 -16.55
CA LEU A 71 7.99 9.58 -16.40
C LEU A 71 9.12 9.49 -17.44
N GLN A 72 8.84 9.81 -18.70
CA GLN A 72 9.85 9.90 -19.77
C GLN A 72 10.94 10.94 -19.43
N ARG A 73 10.56 12.10 -18.90
CA ARG A 73 11.52 13.12 -18.45
C ARG A 73 12.36 12.59 -17.29
N SER A 74 11.77 11.92 -16.30
CA SER A 74 12.54 11.34 -15.18
C SER A 74 13.56 10.31 -15.64
N MET A 75 13.25 9.48 -16.65
CA MET A 75 14.20 8.51 -17.20
C MET A 75 15.49 9.16 -17.70
N ARG A 76 15.41 10.38 -18.25
CA ARG A 76 16.59 11.11 -18.72
C ARG A 76 17.55 11.47 -17.58
N TYR A 77 17.04 11.60 -16.36
CA TYR A 77 17.84 11.95 -15.17
C TYR A 77 18.37 10.73 -14.42
N TYR A 78 17.70 9.57 -14.52
CA TYR A 78 18.12 8.34 -13.83
C TYR A 78 19.25 7.57 -14.53
N GLY A 79 19.65 7.94 -15.75
CA GLY A 79 20.73 7.26 -16.47
C GLY A 79 20.38 5.80 -16.82
N ASP A 80 21.32 4.89 -16.60
CA ASP A 80 21.24 3.47 -17.02
C ASP A 80 20.37 2.57 -16.13
N LEU A 81 19.79 3.08 -15.03
CA LEU A 81 18.88 2.30 -14.17
C LEU A 81 17.47 2.92 -14.13
N PRO A 82 16.64 2.66 -15.15
CA PRO A 82 15.23 3.00 -15.06
C PRO A 82 14.56 2.19 -13.92
N PRO A 83 13.49 2.73 -13.29
CA PRO A 83 12.67 1.96 -12.37
C PRO A 83 12.25 0.61 -12.97
N GLU A 84 12.22 -0.45 -12.15
CA GLU A 84 11.91 -1.82 -12.60
C GLU A 84 10.57 -1.91 -13.34
N PHE A 85 9.57 -1.13 -12.91
CA PHE A 85 8.29 -0.99 -13.60
C PHE A 85 8.42 -0.61 -15.08
N LEU A 86 9.40 0.23 -15.44
CA LEU A 86 9.62 0.67 -16.82
C LEU A 86 10.37 -0.34 -17.68
N LEU A 87 10.99 -1.36 -17.07
CA LEU A 87 11.58 -2.47 -17.80
C LEU A 87 10.50 -3.37 -18.42
N THR A 88 9.38 -3.54 -17.72
CA THR A 88 8.22 -4.34 -18.19
C THR A 88 7.17 -3.49 -18.90
N HIS A 89 7.02 -2.22 -18.52
CA HIS A 89 6.07 -1.27 -19.08
C HIS A 89 6.77 -0.01 -19.62
N PRO A 90 7.51 -0.10 -20.75
CA PRO A 90 8.26 1.03 -21.26
C PRO A 90 7.34 2.17 -21.73
N VAL A 91 7.64 3.40 -21.29
CA VAL A 91 6.96 4.60 -21.79
C VAL A 91 7.66 5.09 -23.05
N THR A 92 6.93 5.06 -24.17
CA THR A 92 7.43 5.48 -25.49
C THR A 92 6.75 6.77 -25.95
N GLU A 93 7.37 7.50 -26.88
CA GLU A 93 6.75 8.68 -27.50
C GLU A 93 5.42 8.34 -28.18
N SER A 94 5.32 7.16 -28.81
CA SER A 94 4.08 6.70 -29.43
C SER A 94 2.94 6.53 -28.43
N ARG A 95 3.21 6.07 -27.20
CA ARG A 95 2.19 5.98 -26.14
C ARG A 95 1.73 7.35 -25.67
N ILE A 96 2.66 8.30 -25.53
CA ILE A 96 2.34 9.68 -25.14
C ILE A 96 1.45 10.34 -26.20
N THR A 97 1.80 10.23 -27.48
CA THR A 97 1.02 10.85 -28.56
C THR A 97 -0.36 10.21 -28.70
N ASP A 98 -0.44 8.89 -28.59
CA ASP A 98 -1.69 8.12 -28.64
C ASP A 98 -2.61 8.43 -27.44
N ALA A 99 -2.05 8.55 -26.23
CA ALA A 99 -2.78 9.01 -25.05
C ALA A 99 -3.30 10.44 -25.22
N ARG A 100 -2.49 11.38 -25.73
CA ARG A 100 -2.95 12.76 -26.02
C ARG A 100 -4.07 12.78 -27.06
N ALA A 101 -3.93 12.01 -28.14
CA ALA A 101 -4.92 11.93 -29.20
C ALA A 101 -6.27 11.40 -28.70
N ARG A 102 -6.25 10.37 -27.83
CA ARG A 102 -7.48 9.86 -27.18
C ARG A 102 -8.07 10.85 -26.20
N ALA A 103 -7.25 11.47 -25.35
CA ALA A 103 -7.72 12.45 -24.38
C ALA A 103 -8.42 13.64 -25.06
N ALA A 104 -7.94 14.07 -26.22
CA ALA A 104 -8.54 15.15 -27.01
C ALA A 104 -9.96 14.83 -27.55
N GLN A 105 -10.32 13.54 -27.65
CA GLN A 105 -11.66 13.09 -28.07
C GLN A 105 -12.64 12.97 -26.89
N LEU A 106 -12.15 13.14 -25.66
CA LEU A 106 -12.94 13.00 -24.44
C LEU A 106 -13.28 14.39 -23.87
N PRO A 107 -14.36 14.52 -23.10
CA PRO A 107 -14.68 15.77 -22.42
C PRO A 107 -13.53 16.20 -21.51
N ALA A 108 -13.10 17.45 -21.65
CA ALA A 108 -12.14 18.02 -20.73
C ALA A 108 -12.73 18.05 -19.32
N LYS A 109 -12.02 17.45 -18.36
CA LYS A 109 -12.37 17.53 -16.95
C LYS A 109 -11.34 18.39 -16.21
N PRO A 110 -11.77 19.21 -15.23
CA PRO A 110 -10.83 19.92 -14.37
C PRO A 110 -9.90 18.94 -13.66
N SER A 111 -8.74 19.43 -13.24
CA SER A 111 -7.75 18.62 -12.53
C SER A 111 -8.38 17.95 -11.31
N SER A 112 -8.13 16.65 -11.11
CA SER A 112 -8.52 15.90 -9.92
C SER A 112 -7.63 16.22 -8.72
N ASP A 113 -7.12 17.45 -8.66
CA ASP A 113 -6.16 17.85 -7.65
C ASP A 113 -6.86 17.99 -6.29
N SER A 114 -6.48 17.15 -5.34
CA SER A 114 -7.11 17.11 -4.03
C SER A 114 -6.10 17.39 -2.94
N LEU A 115 -6.53 18.11 -1.91
CA LEU A 115 -5.66 18.33 -0.75
C LEU A 115 -5.25 17.00 -0.11
N GLU A 116 -6.15 16.01 -0.02
CA GLU A 116 -5.78 14.68 0.52
C GLU A 116 -4.65 14.02 -0.25
N PHE A 117 -4.65 14.10 -1.59
CA PHE A 117 -3.54 13.59 -2.39
C PHE A 117 -2.21 14.24 -1.99
N HIS A 118 -2.17 15.56 -1.86
CA HIS A 118 -0.94 16.27 -1.45
C HIS A 118 -0.51 15.96 -0.02
N LEU A 119 -1.46 15.80 0.91
CA LEU A 119 -1.14 15.40 2.29
C LEU A 119 -0.53 14.01 2.33
N MET A 120 -1.14 13.04 1.63
CA MET A 120 -0.64 11.67 1.60
C MET A 120 0.70 11.59 0.87
N LYS A 121 0.86 12.31 -0.24
CA LYS A 121 2.15 12.45 -0.92
C LYS A 121 3.22 12.99 0.02
N MET A 122 2.94 14.08 0.74
CA MET A 122 3.88 14.66 1.71
C MET A 122 4.19 13.70 2.87
N ARG A 123 3.20 12.98 3.40
CA ARG A 123 3.40 11.96 4.44
C ARG A 123 4.36 10.87 3.96
N VAL A 124 4.17 10.36 2.75
CA VAL A 124 5.06 9.36 2.13
C VAL A 124 6.46 9.92 1.91
N GLU A 125 6.59 11.14 1.38
CA GLU A 125 7.90 11.79 1.19
C GLU A 125 8.67 11.94 2.51
N VAL A 126 7.98 12.32 3.59
CA VAL A 126 8.58 12.42 4.93
C VAL A 126 8.91 11.05 5.49
N GLU A 127 8.07 10.04 5.28
CA GLU A 127 8.30 8.71 5.83
C GLU A 127 9.53 8.03 5.22
N PHE A 128 9.76 8.22 3.92
CA PHE A 128 10.87 7.62 3.19
C PHE A 128 12.06 8.57 2.93
N THR A 129 12.08 9.75 3.56
CA THR A 129 13.24 10.63 3.48
C THR A 129 14.46 9.98 4.15
N ARG A 130 15.64 10.15 3.56
CA ARG A 130 16.91 9.67 4.13
C ARG A 130 17.36 10.52 5.33
N ASP A 131 17.10 11.81 5.26
CA ASP A 131 17.43 12.77 6.32
C ASP A 131 16.18 13.58 6.68
N ALA A 132 15.60 13.23 7.82
CA ALA A 132 14.40 13.90 8.32
C ALA A 132 14.71 15.30 8.87
N SER A 133 15.91 15.55 9.39
CA SER A 133 16.33 16.86 9.91
C SER A 133 16.55 17.86 8.79
N ALA A 134 17.15 17.41 7.68
CA ALA A 134 17.24 18.20 6.46
C ALA A 134 15.84 18.52 5.90
N LYS A 135 14.96 17.51 5.80
CA LYS A 135 13.58 17.72 5.33
C LYS A 135 12.80 18.71 6.20
N ILE A 136 12.99 18.70 7.53
CA ILE A 136 12.41 19.72 8.42
C ILE A 136 12.93 21.11 8.05
N SER A 137 14.24 21.26 7.87
CA SER A 137 14.85 22.55 7.54
C SER A 137 14.32 23.10 6.21
N ASP A 138 14.20 22.25 5.19
CA ASP A 138 13.64 22.62 3.89
C ASP A 138 12.18 23.08 4.00
N LEU A 139 11.36 22.33 4.77
CA LEU A 139 9.95 22.66 4.96
C LEU A 139 9.75 23.95 5.78
N GLU A 140 10.58 24.22 6.79
CA GLU A 140 10.55 25.49 7.54
C GLU A 140 10.94 26.67 6.64
N ASN A 141 11.93 26.50 5.75
CA ASN A 141 12.28 27.54 4.77
C ASN A 141 11.13 27.79 3.79
N GLN A 142 10.55 26.71 3.24
CA GLN A 142 9.41 26.80 2.31
C GLN A 142 8.22 27.54 2.94
N LYS A 143 7.95 27.29 4.22
CA LYS A 143 6.89 27.94 5.00
C LYS A 143 7.10 29.45 5.13
N GLN A 144 8.35 29.92 5.17
CA GLN A 144 8.69 31.35 5.27
C GLN A 144 8.63 32.04 3.91
N GLU A 145 9.04 31.36 2.84
CA GLU A 145 9.20 31.94 1.51
C GLU A 145 7.91 31.95 0.67
N SER A 146 6.96 31.04 0.94
CA SER A 146 5.77 30.86 0.12
C SER A 146 4.50 30.65 0.94
N THR A 147 3.40 31.30 0.50
CA THR A 147 2.06 31.04 1.02
C THR A 147 1.33 29.92 0.26
N SER A 148 1.83 29.54 -0.92
CA SER A 148 1.28 28.46 -1.71
C SER A 148 1.58 27.12 -1.03
N PHE A 149 0.57 26.25 -0.90
CA PHE A 149 0.66 24.94 -0.24
C PHE A 149 1.04 24.96 1.25
N LEU A 150 0.89 26.09 1.95
CA LEU A 150 1.25 26.22 3.38
C LEU A 150 0.62 25.13 4.27
N GLU A 151 -0.63 24.73 3.99
CA GLU A 151 -1.32 23.67 4.72
C GLU A 151 -0.65 22.28 4.55
N VAL A 152 -0.12 21.99 3.35
CA VAL A 152 0.61 20.74 3.06
C VAL A 152 2.00 20.79 3.68
N THR A 153 2.69 21.94 3.61
CA THR A 153 4.00 22.14 4.23
C THR A 153 3.92 22.01 5.76
N GLU A 154 2.95 22.64 6.40
CA GLU A 154 2.72 22.50 7.86
C GLU A 154 2.36 21.06 8.24
N TYR A 155 1.61 20.34 7.39
CA TYR A 155 1.34 18.92 7.61
C TYR A 155 2.62 18.07 7.50
N GLY A 156 3.46 18.36 6.50
CA GLY A 156 4.77 17.74 6.36
C GLY A 156 5.68 17.97 7.57
N LEU A 157 5.68 19.20 8.11
CA LEU A 157 6.40 19.51 9.35
C LEU A 157 5.89 18.68 10.52
N SER A 158 4.57 18.59 10.69
CA SER A 158 3.97 17.74 11.73
C SER A 158 4.44 16.28 11.63
N CYS A 159 4.43 15.71 10.42
CA CYS A 159 4.91 14.34 10.17
C CYS A 159 6.41 14.20 10.45
N ALA A 160 7.23 15.17 10.04
CA ALA A 160 8.67 15.11 10.18
C ALA A 160 9.11 15.30 11.65
N TYR A 161 8.43 16.18 12.38
CA TYR A 161 8.60 16.33 13.82
C TYR A 161 8.19 15.05 14.58
N LEU A 162 7.09 14.40 14.20
CA LEU A 162 6.71 13.11 14.76
C LEU A 162 7.77 12.02 14.52
N LYS A 163 8.29 11.95 13.29
CA LYS A 163 9.35 11.00 12.90
C LYS A 163 10.63 11.21 13.70
N THR A 164 11.00 12.46 13.96
CA THR A 164 12.19 12.84 14.75
C THR A 164 11.93 12.95 16.26
N ASN A 165 10.77 12.50 16.74
CA ASN A 165 10.37 12.51 18.15
C ASN A 165 10.29 13.91 18.80
N GLN A 166 10.15 14.96 17.99
CA GLN A 166 9.91 16.34 18.44
C GLN A 166 8.41 16.58 18.67
N LEU A 167 7.83 15.88 19.64
CA LEU A 167 6.38 15.74 19.79
C LEU A 167 5.66 17.07 20.05
N ASP A 168 6.23 17.98 20.84
CA ASP A 168 5.63 19.30 21.11
C ASP A 168 5.50 20.14 19.83
N LYS A 169 6.51 20.11 18.97
CA LYS A 169 6.47 20.79 17.67
C LYS A 169 5.47 20.14 16.73
N ALA A 170 5.42 18.80 16.72
CA ALA A 170 4.42 18.07 15.93
C ALA A 170 2.99 18.45 16.35
N LEU A 171 2.72 18.49 17.65
CA LEU A 171 1.43 18.94 18.20
C LEU A 171 1.12 20.38 17.81
N GLN A 172 2.10 21.29 17.94
CA GLN A 172 1.90 22.69 17.55
C GLN A 172 1.55 22.83 16.06
N SER A 173 2.23 22.10 15.18
CA SER A 173 1.96 22.12 13.73
C SER A 173 0.58 21.56 13.41
N ILE A 174 0.21 20.39 13.94
CA ILE A 174 -1.09 19.78 13.65
C ILE A 174 -2.27 20.57 14.25
N ASP A 175 -2.06 21.25 15.39
CA ASP A 175 -3.07 22.09 16.02
C ASP A 175 -3.41 23.33 15.19
N ARG A 176 -2.43 23.93 14.53
CA ARG A 176 -2.68 25.03 13.57
C ARG A 176 -3.56 24.55 12.43
N LEU A 177 -3.36 23.32 11.95
CA LEU A 177 -4.18 22.74 10.87
C LEU A 177 -5.61 22.46 11.34
N LEU A 178 -5.76 21.83 12.51
CA LEU A 178 -7.07 21.55 13.10
C LEU A 178 -7.85 22.82 13.46
N SER A 179 -7.17 23.92 13.81
CA SER A 179 -7.85 25.21 14.05
C SER A 179 -8.59 25.73 12.81
N ARG A 180 -8.12 25.37 11.61
CA ARG A 180 -8.73 25.76 10.33
C ARG A 180 -9.70 24.70 9.81
N ARG A 181 -9.38 23.42 10.00
CA ARG A 181 -10.20 22.28 9.54
C ARG A 181 -10.41 21.26 10.68
N PRO A 182 -11.31 21.55 11.63
CA PRO A 182 -11.45 20.77 12.86
C PRO A 182 -11.97 19.35 12.65
N THR A 183 -12.67 19.07 11.55
CA THR A 183 -13.29 17.77 11.25
C THR A 183 -12.51 16.94 10.22
N ARG A 184 -11.33 17.40 9.80
CA ARG A 184 -10.54 16.67 8.80
C ARG A 184 -9.89 15.44 9.41
N ILE A 185 -10.35 14.25 8.98
CA ILE A 185 -9.94 12.94 9.50
C ILE A 185 -8.42 12.78 9.50
N THR A 186 -7.74 13.14 8.40
CA THR A 186 -6.27 13.07 8.29
C THR A 186 -5.56 13.84 9.41
N TYR A 187 -6.08 14.99 9.83
CA TYR A 187 -5.48 15.80 10.89
C TYR A 187 -5.79 15.26 12.28
N ILE A 188 -7.01 14.79 12.50
CA ILE A 188 -7.43 14.14 13.76
C ILE A 188 -6.59 12.88 13.98
N ALA A 189 -6.50 12.01 12.97
CA ALA A 189 -5.69 10.80 13.00
C ALA A 189 -4.21 11.13 13.27
N SER A 190 -3.63 12.10 12.56
CA SER A 190 -2.22 12.45 12.76
C SER A 190 -1.97 13.05 14.16
N LYS A 191 -2.89 13.87 14.68
CA LYS A 191 -2.79 14.38 16.06
C LYS A 191 -2.90 13.25 17.08
N ALA A 192 -3.82 12.31 16.90
CA ALA A 192 -3.96 11.16 17.79
C ALA A 192 -2.70 10.28 17.80
N GLU A 193 -2.08 10.05 16.65
CA GLU A 193 -0.79 9.36 16.55
C GLU A 193 0.31 10.07 17.36
N ILE A 194 0.39 11.40 17.26
CA ILE A 194 1.34 12.20 18.05
C ILE A 194 1.03 12.11 19.56
N LEU A 195 -0.24 12.19 19.94
CA LEU A 195 -0.68 12.09 21.34
C LEU A 195 -0.39 10.71 21.94
N ASN A 196 -0.64 9.63 21.21
CA ASN A 196 -0.29 8.28 21.62
C ASN A 196 1.22 8.16 21.85
N LYS A 197 2.04 8.65 20.91
CA LYS A 197 3.50 8.64 21.06
C LYS A 197 3.99 9.50 22.22
N ALA A 198 3.26 10.58 22.54
CA ALA A 198 3.55 11.45 23.69
C ALA A 198 3.07 10.89 25.03
N GLY A 199 2.42 9.71 25.05
CA GLY A 199 1.83 9.14 26.26
C GLY A 199 0.56 9.85 26.75
N GLN A 200 -0.04 10.72 25.91
CA GLN A 200 -1.23 11.49 26.25
C GLN A 200 -2.52 10.75 25.83
N TYR A 201 -2.67 9.51 26.31
CA TYR A 201 -3.72 8.58 25.85
C TYR A 201 -5.12 9.11 26.10
N ASP A 202 -5.40 9.65 27.30
CA ASP A 202 -6.68 10.27 27.63
C ASP A 202 -7.13 11.34 26.62
N THR A 203 -6.19 12.17 26.17
CA THR A 203 -6.45 13.23 25.21
C THR A 203 -6.65 12.66 23.81
N ALA A 204 -5.87 11.63 23.43
CA ALA A 204 -6.04 10.93 22.16
C ALA A 204 -7.42 10.26 22.07
N LEU A 205 -7.83 9.55 23.13
CA LEU A 205 -9.13 8.87 23.20
C LEU A 205 -10.29 9.83 23.00
N ARG A 206 -10.33 10.95 23.75
CA ARG A 206 -11.38 11.97 23.58
C ARG A 206 -11.39 12.61 22.19
N LEU A 207 -10.22 12.79 21.57
CA LEU A 207 -10.12 13.32 20.22
C LEU A 207 -10.66 12.33 19.19
N LEU A 208 -10.31 11.06 19.33
CA LEU A 208 -10.71 9.98 18.43
C LEU A 208 -12.20 9.64 18.57
N GLU A 209 -12.74 9.63 19.79
CA GLU A 209 -14.19 9.48 20.04
C GLU A 209 -14.98 10.56 19.30
N LYS A 210 -14.60 11.83 19.45
CA LYS A 210 -15.21 12.93 18.69
C LYS A 210 -15.09 12.74 17.17
N GLY A 211 -13.95 12.20 16.71
CA GLY A 211 -13.74 11.88 15.29
C GLY A 211 -14.69 10.79 14.79
N LEU A 212 -14.89 9.75 15.59
CA LEU A 212 -15.77 8.62 15.30
C LEU A 212 -17.25 8.99 15.42
N ASP A 213 -17.63 9.97 16.24
CA ASP A 213 -19.01 10.45 16.35
C ASP A 213 -19.57 10.93 15.00
N PHE A 214 -18.77 11.64 14.20
CA PHE A 214 -19.18 12.12 12.87
C PHE A 214 -18.64 11.28 11.71
N SER A 215 -17.76 10.32 11.99
CA SER A 215 -17.26 9.36 10.99
C SER A 215 -17.26 7.93 11.57
N PRO A 216 -18.45 7.35 11.85
CA PRO A 216 -18.54 6.04 12.50
C PRO A 216 -17.88 4.95 11.67
N GLY A 217 -17.12 4.07 12.32
CA GLY A 217 -16.42 2.97 11.66
C GLY A 217 -15.27 3.39 10.74
N ASN A 218 -14.87 4.67 10.73
CA ASN A 218 -13.74 5.12 9.93
C ASN A 218 -12.46 4.37 10.32
N TYR A 219 -11.87 3.69 9.34
CA TYR A 219 -10.77 2.75 9.58
C TYR A 219 -9.55 3.40 10.27
N PRO A 220 -8.93 4.50 9.75
CA PRO A 220 -7.80 5.13 10.43
C PRO A 220 -8.07 5.57 11.87
N LEU A 221 -9.25 6.15 12.13
CA LEU A 221 -9.62 6.59 13.48
C LEU A 221 -9.85 5.41 14.43
N SER A 222 -10.51 4.35 13.95
CA SER A 222 -10.80 3.16 14.74
C SER A 222 -9.52 2.41 15.12
N VAL A 223 -8.57 2.30 14.19
CA VAL A 223 -7.24 1.72 14.43
C VAL A 223 -6.50 2.51 15.50
N LEU A 224 -6.39 3.83 15.37
CA LEU A 224 -5.72 4.67 16.36
C LEU A 224 -6.44 4.69 17.72
N TYR A 225 -7.77 4.50 17.73
CA TYR A 225 -8.56 4.40 18.95
C TYR A 225 -8.29 3.09 19.68
N ALA A 226 -8.25 1.98 18.95
CA ALA A 226 -7.85 0.69 19.52
C ALA A 226 -6.41 0.70 20.05
N ASP A 227 -5.49 1.35 19.34
CA ASP A 227 -4.10 1.55 19.79
C ASP A 227 -4.06 2.37 21.09
N ALA A 228 -4.72 3.53 21.12
CA ALA A 228 -4.81 4.37 22.32
C ALA A 228 -5.42 3.62 23.52
N LEU A 229 -6.51 2.87 23.31
CA LEU A 229 -7.15 2.04 24.33
C LEU A 229 -6.20 0.95 24.84
N THR A 230 -5.45 0.31 23.94
CA THR A 230 -4.46 -0.71 24.29
C THR A 230 -3.35 -0.08 25.14
N LEU A 231 -2.79 1.05 24.73
CA LEU A 231 -1.74 1.78 25.45
C LEU A 231 -2.22 2.24 26.83
N ASP A 232 -3.47 2.66 26.96
CA ASP A 232 -4.12 3.09 28.21
C ASP A 232 -4.57 1.93 29.13
N ASN A 233 -4.33 0.66 28.74
CA ASN A 233 -4.78 -0.55 29.46
C ASN A 233 -6.30 -0.80 29.44
N GLN A 234 -7.06 -0.13 28.57
CA GLN A 234 -8.47 -0.44 28.31
C GLN A 234 -8.61 -1.58 27.27
N THR A 235 -7.97 -2.71 27.55
CA THR A 235 -7.74 -3.78 26.56
C THR A 235 -9.01 -4.43 26.05
N ASP A 236 -10.05 -4.59 26.89
CA ASP A 236 -11.32 -5.22 26.47
C ASP A 236 -12.05 -4.36 25.42
N LYS A 237 -12.02 -3.04 25.58
CA LYS A 237 -12.56 -2.10 24.60
C LYS A 237 -11.74 -2.15 23.31
N ALA A 238 -10.41 -2.18 23.41
CA ALA A 238 -9.53 -2.27 22.24
C ALA A 238 -9.82 -3.53 21.42
N ILE A 239 -9.94 -4.69 22.09
CA ILE A 239 -10.30 -5.98 21.47
C ILE A 239 -11.66 -5.87 20.75
N THR A 240 -12.64 -5.20 21.36
CA THR A 240 -13.97 -5.03 20.77
C THR A 240 -13.90 -4.20 19.48
N VAL A 241 -13.22 -3.05 19.51
CA VAL A 241 -13.04 -2.17 18.35
C VAL A 241 -12.29 -2.89 17.22
N LEU A 242 -11.22 -3.62 17.55
CA LEU A 242 -10.44 -4.37 16.55
C LEU A 242 -11.24 -5.48 15.89
N ARG A 243 -12.06 -6.22 16.66
CA ARG A 243 -12.97 -7.23 16.13
C ARG A 243 -14.03 -6.64 15.22
N GLU A 244 -14.56 -5.47 15.54
CA GLU A 244 -15.49 -4.76 14.68
C GLU A 244 -14.84 -4.40 13.34
N GLN A 245 -13.60 -3.87 13.35
CA GLN A 245 -12.87 -3.57 12.11
C GLN A 245 -12.57 -4.82 11.28
N LEU A 246 -12.25 -5.95 11.92
CA LEU A 246 -11.99 -7.21 11.23
C LEU A 246 -13.22 -7.76 10.48
N THR A 247 -14.44 -7.30 10.76
CA THR A 247 -15.63 -7.70 9.98
C THR A 247 -15.59 -7.20 8.52
N GLN A 248 -14.90 -6.09 8.26
CA GLN A 248 -14.75 -5.52 6.92
C GLN A 248 -13.34 -5.73 6.36
N TRP A 249 -12.34 -5.77 7.24
CA TRP A 249 -10.92 -5.74 6.87
C TRP A 249 -10.17 -6.99 7.36
N GLU A 250 -10.79 -8.16 7.26
CA GLU A 250 -10.22 -9.44 7.73
C GLU A 250 -8.84 -9.74 7.13
N ALA A 251 -8.63 -9.36 5.86
CA ALA A 251 -7.37 -9.57 5.15
C ALA A 251 -6.25 -8.59 5.55
N GLN A 252 -6.49 -7.67 6.49
CA GLN A 252 -5.51 -6.67 6.92
C GLN A 252 -4.64 -7.21 8.07
N PRO A 253 -3.35 -7.53 7.85
CA PRO A 253 -2.53 -8.18 8.87
C PRO A 253 -2.31 -7.31 10.12
N LEU A 254 -2.27 -5.99 9.95
CA LEU A 254 -2.09 -5.03 11.04
C LEU A 254 -3.15 -5.20 12.14
N LEU A 255 -4.42 -5.43 11.78
CA LEU A 255 -5.49 -5.58 12.76
C LEU A 255 -5.30 -6.83 13.63
N TRP A 256 -4.86 -7.93 13.04
CA TRP A 256 -4.55 -9.17 13.76
C TRP A 256 -3.33 -9.01 14.67
N PHE A 257 -2.32 -8.26 14.23
CA PHE A 257 -1.17 -7.91 15.06
C PHE A 257 -1.61 -7.12 16.30
N MET A 258 -2.36 -6.04 16.11
CA MET A 258 -2.87 -5.21 17.21
C MET A 258 -3.80 -6.00 18.14
N LEU A 259 -4.62 -6.90 17.60
CA LEU A 259 -5.50 -7.77 18.39
C LEU A 259 -4.69 -8.74 19.25
N ALA A 260 -3.58 -9.28 18.73
CA ALA A 260 -2.66 -10.09 19.50
C ALA A 260 -1.99 -9.29 20.63
N GLU A 261 -1.57 -8.04 20.38
CA GLU A 261 -0.99 -7.17 21.40
C GLU A 261 -2.00 -6.84 22.51
N ALA A 262 -3.24 -6.48 22.14
CA ALA A 262 -4.31 -6.20 23.09
C ALA A 262 -4.65 -7.44 23.94
N HIS A 263 -4.75 -8.62 23.32
CA HIS A 263 -4.93 -9.88 24.04
C HIS A 263 -3.75 -10.20 24.98
N GLY A 264 -2.52 -9.92 24.56
CA GLY A 264 -1.33 -10.12 25.38
C GLY A 264 -1.35 -9.25 26.62
N LYS A 265 -1.69 -7.97 26.46
CA LYS A 265 -1.82 -7.02 27.57
C LYS A 265 -2.99 -7.36 28.51
N ALA A 266 -4.05 -7.96 27.99
CA ALA A 266 -5.17 -8.49 28.78
C ALA A 266 -4.86 -9.83 29.49
N GLY A 267 -3.69 -10.43 29.24
CA GLY A 267 -3.34 -11.76 29.76
C GLY A 267 -4.08 -12.92 29.06
N ASN A 268 -4.82 -12.66 27.98
CA ASN A 268 -5.54 -13.68 27.21
C ASN A 268 -4.60 -14.41 26.24
N ARG A 269 -3.87 -15.39 26.76
CA ARG A 269 -2.91 -16.19 25.97
C ARG A 269 -3.55 -16.91 24.79
N LEU A 270 -4.76 -17.42 24.94
CA LEU A 270 -5.48 -18.09 23.86
C LEU A 270 -5.74 -17.13 22.69
N GLY A 271 -6.27 -15.95 22.99
CA GLY A 271 -6.51 -14.89 21.99
C GLY A 271 -5.24 -14.40 21.30
N VAL A 272 -4.10 -14.36 22.01
CA VAL A 272 -2.78 -14.05 21.41
C VAL A 272 -2.44 -15.05 20.32
N TYR A 273 -2.48 -16.34 20.62
CA TYR A 273 -2.10 -17.38 19.66
C TYR A 273 -3.04 -17.41 18.45
N GLN A 274 -4.35 -17.29 18.66
CA GLN A 274 -5.32 -17.22 17.57
C GLN A 274 -5.06 -16.01 16.66
N SER A 275 -4.84 -14.83 17.23
CA SER A 275 -4.63 -13.61 16.45
C SER A 275 -3.28 -13.63 15.71
N LYS A 276 -2.22 -14.16 16.34
CA LYS A 276 -0.92 -14.35 15.68
C LYS A 276 -0.98 -15.36 14.55
N ALA A 277 -1.79 -16.40 14.67
CA ALA A 277 -1.98 -17.37 13.59
C ALA A 277 -2.49 -16.69 12.32
N GLU A 278 -3.54 -15.88 12.44
CA GLU A 278 -4.10 -15.13 11.31
C GLU A 278 -3.10 -14.13 10.73
N TYR A 279 -2.39 -13.40 11.60
CA TYR A 279 -1.29 -12.53 11.17
C TYR A 279 -0.25 -13.27 10.31
N PHE A 280 0.27 -14.41 10.79
CA PHE A 280 1.28 -15.17 10.04
C PHE A 280 0.72 -15.76 8.75
N TYR A 281 -0.52 -16.22 8.77
CA TYR A 281 -1.18 -16.79 7.59
C TYR A 281 -1.30 -15.75 6.47
N LEU A 282 -1.74 -14.52 6.79
CA LEU A 282 -1.85 -13.44 5.81
C LEU A 282 -0.49 -12.98 5.25
N TYR A 283 0.62 -13.19 5.98
CA TYR A 283 1.97 -12.98 5.48
C TYR A 283 2.55 -14.18 4.71
N GLY A 284 1.75 -15.21 4.44
CA GLY A 284 2.18 -16.44 3.76
C GLY A 284 3.07 -17.35 4.61
N GLN A 285 3.17 -17.08 5.92
CA GLN A 285 3.95 -17.90 6.87
C GLN A 285 3.08 -18.99 7.49
N THR A 286 2.44 -19.80 6.64
CA THR A 286 1.41 -20.79 7.01
C THR A 286 1.89 -21.80 8.04
N THR A 287 3.15 -22.26 7.96
CA THR A 287 3.73 -23.16 8.96
C THR A 287 3.75 -22.53 10.36
N LYS A 288 4.16 -21.25 10.47
CA LYS A 288 4.15 -20.53 11.75
C LYS A 288 2.73 -20.27 12.23
N ALA A 289 1.79 -20.02 11.32
CA ALA A 289 0.39 -19.84 11.65
C ALA A 289 -0.19 -21.10 12.33
N ILE A 290 0.04 -22.27 11.74
CA ILE A 290 -0.36 -23.56 12.30
C ILE A 290 0.31 -23.80 13.66
N GLU A 291 1.60 -23.49 13.79
CA GLU A 291 2.33 -23.61 15.06
C GLU A 291 1.67 -22.79 16.17
N GLN A 292 1.25 -21.54 15.89
CA GLN A 292 0.52 -20.73 16.87
C GLN A 292 -0.80 -21.39 17.29
N LEU A 293 -1.59 -21.93 16.35
CA LEU A 293 -2.84 -22.63 16.68
C LEU A 293 -2.60 -23.93 17.47
N GLN A 294 -1.50 -24.63 17.22
CA GLN A 294 -1.10 -25.78 18.04
C GLN A 294 -0.78 -25.38 19.48
N TYR A 295 -0.16 -24.22 19.71
CA TYR A 295 -0.01 -23.67 21.07
C TYR A 295 -1.34 -23.23 21.70
N ALA A 296 -2.34 -22.87 20.89
CA ALA A 296 -3.67 -22.50 21.35
C ALA A 296 -4.50 -23.71 21.84
N LEU A 297 -4.38 -24.87 21.19
CA LEU A 297 -5.21 -26.06 21.47
C LEU A 297 -5.23 -26.49 22.95
N PRO A 298 -4.08 -26.62 23.65
CA PRO A 298 -4.09 -27.01 25.07
C PRO A 298 -4.81 -26.00 25.98
N LEU A 299 -4.84 -24.72 25.59
CA LEU A 299 -5.50 -23.65 26.35
C LEU A 299 -7.02 -23.64 26.15
N ALA A 300 -7.52 -24.25 25.07
CA ALA A 300 -8.93 -24.32 24.73
C ALA A 300 -9.60 -25.65 25.13
N ARG A 301 -8.86 -26.58 25.74
CA ARG A 301 -9.29 -27.98 25.99
C ARG A 301 -10.63 -28.14 26.71
N ASP A 302 -11.00 -27.17 27.53
CA ASP A 302 -12.22 -27.20 28.34
C ASP A 302 -13.44 -26.62 27.59
N ASP A 303 -13.22 -26.06 26.39
CA ASP A 303 -14.23 -25.54 25.47
C ASP A 303 -14.19 -26.30 24.13
N PHE A 304 -15.17 -27.19 23.96
CA PHE A 304 -15.30 -28.00 22.75
C PHE A 304 -15.47 -27.15 21.49
N HIS A 305 -16.25 -26.08 21.55
CA HIS A 305 -16.53 -25.25 20.37
C HIS A 305 -15.28 -24.50 19.92
N VAL A 306 -14.51 -23.96 20.85
CA VAL A 306 -13.25 -23.26 20.53
C VAL A 306 -12.20 -24.26 20.01
N THR A 307 -12.08 -25.42 20.63
CA THR A 307 -11.17 -26.48 20.19
C THR A 307 -11.47 -26.97 18.77
N ALA A 308 -12.76 -27.18 18.46
CA ALA A 308 -13.19 -27.56 17.11
C ALA A 308 -12.82 -26.49 16.08
N ARG A 309 -13.13 -25.21 16.36
CA ARG A 309 -12.76 -24.09 15.47
C ARG A 309 -11.27 -23.97 15.21
N ILE A 310 -10.44 -24.14 16.24
CA ILE A 310 -8.98 -24.11 16.09
C ILE A 310 -8.50 -25.28 15.21
N SER A 311 -9.04 -26.47 15.44
CA SER A 311 -8.69 -27.67 14.68
C SER A 311 -9.08 -27.54 13.20
N ASP A 312 -10.28 -27.04 12.93
CA ASP A 312 -10.76 -26.79 11.57
C ASP A 312 -9.87 -25.76 10.85
N ARG A 313 -9.50 -24.67 11.54
CA ARG A 313 -8.62 -23.64 10.98
C ARG A 313 -7.21 -24.18 10.68
N ILE A 314 -6.67 -25.07 11.53
CA ILE A 314 -5.42 -25.77 11.25
C ILE A 314 -5.55 -26.61 9.97
N ALA A 315 -6.64 -27.37 9.83
CA ALA A 315 -6.85 -28.22 8.66
C ALA A 315 -6.99 -27.40 7.36
N GLU A 316 -7.66 -26.26 7.43
CA GLU A 316 -7.77 -25.31 6.31
C GLU A 316 -6.40 -24.77 5.89
N MET A 317 -5.58 -24.31 6.84
CA MET A 317 -4.22 -23.82 6.57
C MET A 317 -3.32 -24.93 5.98
N GLN A 318 -3.44 -26.17 6.46
CA GLN A 318 -2.72 -27.32 5.90
C GLN A 318 -3.18 -27.67 4.48
N HIS A 319 -4.45 -27.47 4.15
CA HIS A 319 -4.94 -27.65 2.79
C HIS A 319 -4.39 -26.56 1.86
N SER A 320 -4.48 -25.30 2.26
CA SER A 320 -3.92 -24.16 1.51
C SER A 320 -2.43 -24.33 1.21
N MET A 321 -1.66 -24.84 2.18
CA MET A 321 -0.23 -25.09 1.98
C MET A 321 0.05 -26.15 0.90
N ARG A 322 -0.75 -27.23 0.85
CA ARG A 322 -0.62 -28.28 -0.17
C ARG A 322 -0.98 -27.78 -1.57
N ASP A 323 -1.96 -26.89 -1.67
CA ASP A 323 -2.38 -26.33 -2.96
C ASP A 323 -1.30 -25.42 -3.58
N LEU A 324 -0.43 -24.82 -2.74
CA LEU A 324 0.68 -23.97 -3.19
C LEU A 324 1.94 -24.76 -3.60
N GLU A 325 2.00 -26.07 -3.31
CA GLU A 325 3.12 -26.95 -3.67
C GLU A 325 2.98 -27.57 -5.07
N ILE A 326 1.85 -27.33 -5.76
CA ILE A 326 1.50 -27.84 -7.11
C ILE A 326 1.78 -26.77 -8.18
#